data_AF-A0AAA9ZKH4-F1
#
_entry.id   AF-A0AAA9ZKH4-F1
#
_cell.length_a   1.000
_cell.length_b   1.000
_cell.length_c   1.000
_cell.angle_alpha   90.00
_cell.angle_beta   90.00
_cell.angle_gamma   90.00
#
_symmetry.space_group_name_H-M   'P 1'
#
loop_
_entity.id
_entity.type
_entity.pdbx_description
1 polymer ?
#
loop_
_entity_poly.entity_id
_entity_poly.type
_entity_poly.pdbx_seq_one_letter_code
_entity_poly.pdbx_strand_id
1 'polypeptide(L)'
;MSVGKLQPPVIPFMPLLLKDMTFAHEGNKTSLDGLVNFEKMHMMAQTMRTVRYCRSRHLVLDPPSPKNENEIRQYISCFRTIDNQRVLTAMSQKVEPRRS
;
A
#
# COMPACT_ATOMS: atom_id res chain seq x y z
N MET A 1 -12.23 -2.90 9.81
CA MET A 1 -11.53 -2.05 10.80
C MET A 1 -11.01 -0.83 10.09
N SER A 2 -11.44 0.38 10.44
CA SER A 2 -10.91 1.62 9.85
C SER A 2 -9.50 1.90 10.38
N VAL A 3 -8.62 2.45 9.53
CA VAL A 3 -7.23 2.81 9.90
C VAL A 3 -7.16 3.71 11.15
N GLY A 4 -8.23 4.46 11.44
CA GLY A 4 -8.35 5.30 12.63
C GLY A 4 -8.33 4.57 13.99
N LYS A 5 -8.34 3.22 14.02
CA LYS A 5 -8.20 2.43 15.25
C LYS A 5 -6.77 1.93 15.52
N LEU A 6 -5.86 2.03 14.56
CA LEU A 6 -4.48 1.55 14.70
C LEU A 6 -3.56 2.71 15.08
N GLN A 7 -2.62 2.44 15.99
CA GLN A 7 -1.57 3.40 16.36
C GLN A 7 -0.34 3.20 15.47
N PRO A 8 0.40 4.27 15.13
CA PRO A 8 1.66 4.16 14.40
C PRO A 8 2.73 3.44 15.23
N PRO A 9 3.73 2.82 14.59
CA PRO A 9 3.94 2.73 13.15
C PRO A 9 2.97 1.76 12.46
N VAL A 10 2.40 2.16 11.33
CA VAL A 10 1.51 1.31 10.53
C VAL A 10 1.79 1.49 9.04
N ILE A 11 1.78 0.40 8.28
CA ILE A 11 1.79 0.44 6.81
C ILE A 11 0.33 0.34 6.36
N PRO A 12 -0.28 1.41 5.82
CA PRO A 12 -1.66 1.37 5.39
C PRO A 12 -1.81 0.55 4.09
N PHE A 13 -3.04 0.17 3.76
CA PHE A 13 -3.34 -0.46 2.47
C PHE A 13 -3.23 0.58 1.34
N MET A 14 -2.01 0.71 0.80
CA MET A 14 -1.65 1.72 -0.19
C MET A 14 -2.56 1.74 -1.43
N PRO A 15 -3.00 0.61 -2.01
CA PRO A 15 -3.92 0.64 -3.15
C PRO A 15 -5.22 1.40 -2.89
N LEU A 16 -5.79 1.30 -1.69
CA LEU A 16 -7.01 2.05 -1.34
C LEU A 16 -6.72 3.55 -1.17
N LEU A 17 -5.61 3.91 -0.52
CA LEU A 17 -5.21 5.32 -0.40
C LEU A 17 -4.95 5.97 -1.76
N LEU A 18 -4.27 5.26 -2.67
CA LEU A 18 -4.04 5.73 -4.03
C LEU A 18 -5.37 5.90 -4.77
N LYS A 19 -6.26 4.92 -4.67
CA LYS A 19 -7.62 5.01 -5.21
C LYS A 19 -8.34 6.24 -4.70
N ASP A 20 -8.39 6.47 -3.39
CA ASP A 20 -9.09 7.61 -2.79
C ASP A 20 -8.54 8.95 -3.30
N MET A 21 -7.22 9.07 -3.48
CA MET A 21 -6.60 10.26 -4.07
C MET A 21 -6.96 10.43 -5.55
N THR A 22 -6.99 9.35 -6.32
CA THR A 22 -7.42 9.38 -7.73
C THR A 22 -8.86 9.89 -7.84
N PHE A 23 -9.79 9.32 -7.06
CA PHE A 23 -11.19 9.77 -7.04
C PHE A 23 -11.33 11.24 -6.61
N ALA A 24 -10.59 11.67 -5.59
CA ALA A 24 -10.59 13.08 -5.18
C ALA A 24 -10.03 14.00 -6.27
N HIS A 25 -9.04 13.55 -7.03
CA HIS A 25 -8.43 14.33 -8.10
C HIS A 25 -9.33 14.45 -9.32
N GLU A 26 -9.89 13.33 -9.79
CA GLU A 26 -10.72 13.25 -10.99
C GLU A 26 -12.13 13.82 -10.74
N GLY A 27 -12.67 13.65 -9.54
CA GLY A 27 -14.00 14.12 -9.17
C GLY A 27 -14.09 15.62 -8.88
N ASN A 28 -12.95 16.32 -8.70
CA ASN A 28 -12.95 17.73 -8.31
C ASN A 28 -12.05 18.56 -9.23
N LYS A 29 -12.55 19.67 -9.78
CA LYS A 29 -11.72 20.61 -10.56
C LYS A 29 -10.68 21.27 -9.65
N THR A 30 -9.46 21.43 -10.16
CA THR A 30 -8.36 22.11 -9.44
C THR A 30 -8.58 23.62 -9.33
N SER A 31 -9.31 24.21 -10.27
CA SER A 31 -9.71 25.60 -10.25
C SER A 31 -11.20 25.74 -10.61
N LEU A 32 -11.85 26.72 -10.00
CA LEU A 32 -13.22 27.14 -10.24
C LEU A 32 -13.18 28.63 -10.55
N ASP A 33 -13.68 29.03 -11.71
CA ASP A 33 -13.73 30.43 -12.16
C ASP A 33 -12.38 31.18 -12.06
N GLY A 34 -11.28 30.48 -12.37
CA GLY A 34 -9.92 31.03 -12.31
C GLY A 34 -9.31 31.09 -10.90
N LEU A 35 -10.06 30.72 -9.86
CA LEU A 35 -9.59 30.65 -8.47
C LEU A 35 -9.21 29.21 -8.11
N VAL A 36 -8.28 29.05 -7.18
CA VAL A 36 -7.84 27.73 -6.70
C VAL A 36 -8.95 27.09 -5.86
N ASN A 37 -9.27 25.82 -6.15
CA ASN A 37 -10.22 25.05 -5.35
C ASN A 37 -9.54 24.53 -4.07
N PHE A 38 -9.63 25.30 -2.99
CA PHE A 38 -9.06 24.93 -1.69
C PHE A 38 -9.76 23.74 -1.02
N GLU A 39 -11.01 23.45 -1.36
CA GLU A 39 -11.71 22.25 -0.88
C GLU A 39 -11.01 20.99 -1.41
N LYS A 40 -10.72 20.95 -2.71
CA LYS A 40 -9.92 19.87 -3.32
C LYS A 40 -8.54 19.78 -2.66
N MET A 41 -7.86 20.90 -2.47
CA MET A 41 -6.53 20.91 -1.83
C MET A 41 -6.60 20.34 -0.41
N HIS A 42 -7.65 20.68 0.35
CA HIS A 42 -7.87 20.16 1.69
C HIS A 42 -8.09 18.65 1.70
N MET A 43 -8.92 18.13 0.78
CA MET A 43 -9.15 16.68 0.62
C MET A 43 -7.84 15.93 0.35
N MET A 44 -7.04 16.40 -0.61
CA MET A 44 -5.75 15.78 -0.93
C MET A 44 -4.77 15.84 0.25
N ALA A 45 -4.72 16.98 0.94
CA ALA A 45 -3.88 17.15 2.12
C ALA A 45 -4.29 16.21 3.26
N GLN A 46 -5.57 15.86 3.39
CA GLN A 46 -6.03 14.93 4.42
C GLN A 46 -5.42 13.53 4.24
N THR A 47 -5.35 13.03 3.00
CA THR A 47 -4.66 11.76 2.73
C THR A 47 -3.18 11.83 3.07
N MET A 48 -2.51 12.95 2.78
CA MET A 48 -1.11 13.16 3.16
C MET A 48 -0.90 13.19 4.67
N ARG A 49 -1.80 13.83 5.42
CA ARG A 49 -1.77 13.82 6.90
C ARG A 49 -1.91 12.41 7.45
N THR A 50 -2.76 11.58 6.86
CA THR A 50 -2.87 10.15 7.22
C THR A 50 -1.55 9.42 7.00
N VAL A 51 -0.89 9.58 5.85
CA VAL A 51 0.42 8.96 5.60
C VAL A 51 1.47 9.43 6.60
N ARG A 52 1.48 10.73 6.93
CA ARG A 52 2.36 11.30 7.96
C ARG A 52 2.08 10.69 9.33
N TYR A 53 0.82 10.55 9.73
CA TYR A 53 0.44 9.92 10.99
C TYR A 53 0.91 8.47 11.06
N CYS A 54 0.68 7.68 10.00
CA CYS A 54 1.09 6.27 9.92
C CYS A 54 2.61 6.05 10.16
N ARG A 55 3.44 7.03 9.78
CA ARG A 55 4.90 7.02 9.91
C ARG A 55 5.44 7.89 11.06
N SER A 56 4.58 8.38 11.94
CA SER A 56 4.97 9.34 13.00
C SER A 56 5.76 8.74 14.16
N ARG A 57 5.86 7.41 14.24
CA ARG A 57 6.68 6.68 15.20
C ARG A 57 7.63 5.74 14.46
N HIS A 58 8.81 5.50 15.04
CA HIS A 58 9.74 4.52 14.52
C HIS A 58 9.25 3.10 14.79
N LEU A 59 9.53 2.18 13.86
CA LEU A 59 9.42 0.76 14.12
C LEU A 59 10.57 0.35 15.04
N VAL A 60 10.24 0.04 16.28
CA VAL A 60 11.17 -0.52 17.26
C VAL A 60 10.88 -2.01 17.32
N LEU A 61 11.88 -2.81 16.98
CA LEU A 61 11.83 -4.27 17.10
C LEU A 61 12.65 -4.65 18.34
N ASP A 62 12.05 -5.42 19.24
CA ASP A 62 12.75 -5.89 20.43
C ASP A 62 13.80 -6.95 20.05
N PRO A 63 14.99 -6.93 20.66
CA PRO A 63 16.00 -7.98 20.48
C PRO A 63 15.50 -9.34 21.03
N PRO A 64 16.09 -10.48 20.59
CA PRO A 64 17.28 -10.58 19.76
C PRO A 64 17.00 -10.57 18.24
N SER A 65 17.93 -9.98 17.49
CA SER A 65 17.94 -10.18 16.03
C SER A 65 18.35 -11.62 15.69
N PRO A 66 17.71 -12.28 14.72
CA PRO A 66 18.10 -13.62 14.31
C PRO A 66 19.53 -13.67 13.78
N LYS A 67 20.27 -14.75 14.09
CA LYS A 67 21.67 -14.94 13.66
C LYS A 67 21.87 -14.86 12.14
N ASN A 68 20.83 -15.15 11.37
CA ASN A 68 20.83 -15.14 9.90
C ASN A 68 20.14 -13.89 9.31
N GLU A 69 20.08 -12.77 10.06
CA GLU A 69 19.42 -11.54 9.60
C GLU A 69 19.86 -11.11 8.20
N ASN A 70 21.16 -11.20 7.89
CA ASN A 70 21.69 -10.82 6.58
C ASN A 70 21.16 -11.70 5.44
N GLU A 71 21.12 -13.02 5.63
CA GLU A 71 20.59 -13.96 4.63
C GLU A 71 19.09 -13.74 4.42
N ILE A 72 18.33 -13.60 5.51
CA ILE A 72 16.89 -13.31 5.47
C ILE A 72 16.66 -11.99 4.75
N ARG A 73 17.43 -10.95 5.08
CA ARG A 73 17.34 -9.62 4.47
C ARG A 73 17.59 -9.69 2.96
N GLN A 74 18.62 -10.42 2.53
CA GLN A 74 18.93 -10.60 1.12
C GLN A 74 17.80 -11.34 0.38
N TYR A 75 17.24 -12.38 1.00
CA TYR A 75 16.13 -13.13 0.43
C TYR A 75 14.88 -12.25 0.25
N ILE A 76 14.48 -11.51 1.29
CA ILE A 76 13.29 -10.64 1.23
C ILE A 76 13.48 -9.42 0.32
N SER A 77 14.71 -8.94 0.11
CA SER A 77 14.96 -7.78 -0.74
C SER A 77 14.90 -8.07 -2.23
N CYS A 78 14.98 -9.36 -2.62
CA CYS A 78 15.15 -9.77 -4.01
C CYS A 78 14.27 -10.97 -4.39
N PHE A 79 12.97 -10.89 -4.11
CA PHE A 79 12.03 -11.93 -4.53
C PHE A 79 12.00 -12.10 -6.06
N ARG A 80 12.13 -13.34 -6.52
CA ARG A 80 11.89 -13.74 -7.90
C ARG A 80 10.45 -14.25 -8.00
N THR A 81 9.56 -13.42 -8.55
CA THR A 81 8.13 -13.75 -8.66
C THR A 81 7.74 -14.04 -10.10
N ILE A 82 6.74 -14.90 -10.27
CA ILE A 82 6.02 -15.05 -11.55
C ILE A 82 4.78 -14.15 -11.45
N ASP A 83 4.73 -13.10 -12.25
CA ASP A 83 3.63 -12.14 -12.31
C ASP A 83 2.65 -12.41 -13.47
N ASN A 84 3.06 -13.25 -14.42
CA ASN A 84 2.22 -13.66 -15.53
C ASN A 84 1.09 -14.59 -15.06
N GLN A 85 -0.10 -14.00 -14.89
CA GLN A 85 -1.29 -14.72 -14.43
C GLN A 85 -1.65 -15.94 -15.30
N ARG A 86 -1.40 -15.90 -16.62
CA ARG A 86 -1.68 -17.05 -17.51
C ARG A 86 -0.75 -18.23 -17.20
N VAL A 87 0.53 -17.95 -16.96
CA VAL A 87 1.52 -18.98 -16.58
C VAL A 87 1.15 -19.58 -15.22
N LEU A 88 0.82 -18.74 -14.23
CA LEU A 88 0.35 -19.20 -12.91
C LEU A 88 -0.87 -20.12 -13.01
N THR A 89 -1.89 -19.71 -13.79
CA THR A 89 -3.10 -20.51 -13.99
C THR A 89 -2.81 -21.84 -14.71
N ALA A 90 -1.95 -21.85 -15.73
CA ALA A 90 -1.56 -23.07 -16.42
C ALA A 90 -0.79 -24.04 -15.51
N MET A 91 0.08 -23.54 -14.62
CA MET A 91 0.76 -24.37 -13.63
C MET A 91 -0.22 -24.95 -12.61
N SER A 92 -1.15 -24.13 -12.10
CA SER A 92 -2.18 -24.58 -11.17
C SER A 92 -3.02 -25.73 -11.74
N GLN A 93 -3.45 -25.64 -13.00
CA GLN A 93 -4.23 -26.69 -13.68
C GLN A 93 -3.45 -28.01 -13.87
N LYS A 94 -2.12 -27.96 -13.96
CA LYS A 94 -1.28 -29.17 -14.04
C LYS A 94 -1.17 -29.88 -12.69
N VAL A 95 -1.18 -29.12 -11.59
CA VAL A 95 -1.10 -29.67 -10.23
C VAL A 95 -2.45 -30.25 -9.82
N GLU A 96 -3.54 -29.51 -10.06
CA GLU A 96 -4.90 -29.95 -9.78
C GLU A 96 -5.75 -29.86 -11.05
N PRO A 97 -5.76 -30.93 -11.88
CA PRO A 97 -6.63 -31.00 -13.03
C PRO A 97 -8.09 -30.93 -12.60
N ARG A 98 -8.92 -30.22 -13.38
CA ARG A 98 -10.36 -30.20 -13.12
C ARG A 98 -10.88 -31.63 -13.20
N ARG A 99 -11.49 -32.11 -12.12
CA ARG A 99 -12.23 -33.38 -12.13
C ARG A 99 -13.43 -33.21 -13.08
N SER A 100 -13.43 -34.00 -14.14
CA SER A 100 -14.56 -34.19 -15.05
C SER A 100 -15.76 -34.77 -14.31
#